data_AF-A0A379SHS7-F1
#
_entry.id   AF-A0A379SHS7-F1
#
_cell.length_a   1.000
_cell.length_b   1.000
_cell.length_c   1.000
_cell.angle_alpha   90.00
_cell.angle_beta   90.00
_cell.angle_gamma   90.00
#
_symmetry.space_group_name_H-M   'P 1'
#
loop_
_entity.id
_entity.type
_entity.pdbx_description
1 polymer ?
#
loop_
_entity_poly.entity_id
_entity_poly.type
_entity_poly.pdbx_seq_one_letter_code
_entity_poly.pdbx_strand_id
1 'polypeptide(L)'
;MAEILTLVGLADKANRFPIQLSGGQKQRVGIARAIANHPDVLLCDEPTSALDLETSATILALLRQINAQLGITIVLITHEMNVIKSICDRVAVMSGGKVVESGEVFDVFAHPQHAFTQQLVSHTLNLTLPERLREHLPGQLLKILFIGDSAEQPVLSEVAIQFGVAVNILHGKIEYIGERALGILMVQLTAPHNPTAVAAAVEHIRQRTAQVEVIRG
;
A
#
# COMPACT_ATOMS: atom_id res chain seq x y z
N MET A 1 2.20 0.74 35.77
CA MET A 1 2.59 -0.61 35.29
C MET A 1 1.40 -1.49 34.92
N ALA A 2 0.43 -1.70 35.83
CA ALA A 2 -0.76 -2.53 35.55
C ALA A 2 -1.58 -2.02 34.35
N GLU A 3 -1.83 -0.71 34.27
CA GLU A 3 -2.56 -0.09 33.15
C GLU A 3 -1.87 -0.29 31.80
N ILE A 4 -0.53 -0.23 31.76
CA ILE A 4 0.27 -0.41 30.54
C ILE A 4 0.23 -1.88 30.08
N LEU A 5 0.30 -2.83 31.01
CA LEU A 5 0.13 -4.25 30.67
C LEU A 5 -1.28 -4.53 30.14
N THR A 6 -2.31 -3.85 30.66
CA THR A 6 -3.66 -3.92 30.10
C THR A 6 -3.70 -3.34 28.69
N LEU A 7 -3.09 -2.16 28.46
CA LEU A 7 -3.04 -1.50 27.15
C LEU A 7 -2.41 -2.40 26.07
N VAL A 8 -1.32 -3.11 26.40
CA VAL A 8 -0.67 -4.04 25.45
C VAL A 8 -1.30 -5.44 25.44
N GLY A 9 -2.36 -5.69 26.21
CA GLY A 9 -3.07 -6.97 26.27
C GLY A 9 -2.26 -8.11 26.91
N LEU A 10 -1.46 -7.80 27.94
CA LEU A 10 -0.62 -8.76 28.69
C LEU A 10 -0.90 -8.78 30.19
N ALA A 11 -2.02 -8.21 30.66
CA ALA A 11 -2.35 -8.18 32.09
C ALA A 11 -2.38 -9.58 32.74
N ASP A 12 -2.88 -10.60 32.03
CA ASP A 12 -2.95 -11.98 32.49
C ASP A 12 -1.60 -12.72 32.48
N LYS A 13 -0.54 -12.08 31.95
CA LYS A 13 0.80 -12.64 31.78
C LYS A 13 1.88 -11.87 32.56
N ALA A 14 1.47 -11.01 33.49
CA ALA A 14 2.38 -10.16 34.27
C ALA A 14 3.54 -10.93 34.95
N ASN A 15 3.29 -12.16 35.38
CA ASN A 15 4.26 -13.00 36.10
C ASN A 15 4.97 -14.04 35.20
N ARG A 16 4.79 -14.00 33.87
CA ARG A 16 5.45 -14.95 32.95
C ARG A 16 6.85 -14.51 32.58
N PHE A 17 7.78 -15.45 32.52
CA PHE A 17 9.14 -15.22 32.05
C PHE A 17 9.20 -15.10 30.52
N PRO A 18 10.18 -14.37 29.95
CA PRO A 18 10.31 -14.20 28.50
C PRO A 18 10.31 -15.50 27.70
N ILE A 19 10.89 -16.58 28.23
CA ILE A 19 10.93 -17.88 27.56
C ILE A 19 9.54 -18.54 27.39
N GLN A 20 8.56 -18.09 28.17
CA GLN A 20 7.18 -18.59 28.16
C GLN A 20 6.26 -17.76 27.25
N LEU A 21 6.81 -16.78 26.51
CA LEU A 21 6.06 -15.85 25.67
C LEU A 21 6.32 -16.11 24.17
N SER A 22 5.28 -15.94 23.36
CA SER A 22 5.42 -15.94 21.89
C SER A 22 6.21 -14.71 21.40
N GLY A 23 6.65 -14.72 20.13
CA GLY A 23 7.33 -13.57 19.52
C GLY A 23 6.54 -12.27 19.65
N GLY A 24 5.26 -12.28 19.26
CA GLY A 24 4.38 -11.12 19.40
C GLY A 24 4.15 -10.68 20.86
N GLN A 25 4.10 -11.61 21.81
CA GLN A 25 4.00 -11.27 23.23
C GLN A 25 5.28 -10.60 23.74
N LYS A 26 6.46 -11.09 23.34
CA LYS A 26 7.74 -10.43 23.64
C LYS A 26 7.80 -9.03 23.06
N GLN A 27 7.29 -8.85 21.84
CA GLN A 27 7.22 -7.53 21.21
C GLN A 27 6.32 -6.57 21.98
N ARG A 28 5.14 -7.02 22.43
CA ARG A 28 4.24 -6.26 23.30
C ARG A 28 4.88 -5.88 24.64
N VAL A 29 5.68 -6.77 25.24
CA VAL A 29 6.49 -6.43 26.43
C VAL A 29 7.51 -5.33 26.11
N GLY A 30 8.17 -5.41 24.95
CA GLY A 30 9.09 -4.38 24.47
C GLY A 30 8.41 -3.01 24.31
N ILE A 31 7.23 -2.98 23.70
CA ILE A 31 6.40 -1.78 23.55
C ILE A 31 5.97 -1.25 24.92
N ALA A 32 5.45 -2.11 25.80
CA ALA A 32 5.05 -1.74 27.16
C ALA A 32 6.20 -1.09 27.94
N ARG A 33 7.41 -1.67 27.83
CA ARG A 33 8.62 -1.11 28.44
C ARG A 33 8.97 0.26 27.85
N ALA A 34 8.87 0.43 26.54
CA ALA A 34 9.19 1.69 25.87
C ALA A 34 8.23 2.82 26.27
N ILE A 35 6.94 2.53 26.44
CA ILE A 35 5.93 3.53 26.84
C ILE A 35 5.79 3.70 28.36
N ALA A 36 6.53 2.93 29.16
CA ALA A 36 6.40 2.89 30.62
C ALA A 36 6.57 4.25 31.30
N ASN A 37 7.40 5.11 30.74
CA ASN A 37 7.72 6.44 31.26
C ASN A 37 6.98 7.57 30.55
N HIS A 38 5.88 7.28 29.85
CA HIS A 38 5.08 8.26 29.10
C HIS A 38 5.93 9.16 28.16
N PRO A 39 6.70 8.56 27.22
CA PRO A 39 7.54 9.34 26.33
C PRO A 39 6.72 10.12 25.32
N ASP A 40 7.21 11.29 24.90
CA ASP A 40 6.61 12.05 23.79
C ASP A 40 6.86 11.39 22.43
N VAL A 41 7.93 10.60 22.32
CA VAL A 41 8.38 9.96 21.07
C VAL A 41 8.71 8.48 21.31
N LEU A 42 8.17 7.61 20.45
CA LEU A 42 8.49 6.19 20.38
C LEU A 42 9.25 5.89 19.08
N LEU A 43 10.47 5.37 19.22
CA LEU A 43 11.27 4.89 18.09
C LEU A 43 11.05 3.38 17.92
N CYS A 44 10.67 2.97 16.71
CA CYS A 44 10.47 1.58 16.34
C CYS A 44 11.43 1.19 15.23
N ASP A 45 12.38 0.31 15.56
CA ASP A 45 13.31 -0.28 14.59
C ASP A 45 12.80 -1.67 14.18
N GLU A 46 12.30 -1.78 12.96
CA GLU A 46 11.69 -2.99 12.38
C GLU A 46 10.80 -3.78 13.37
N PRO A 47 9.73 -3.16 13.94
CA PRO A 47 8.98 -3.73 15.06
C PRO A 47 8.15 -4.97 14.71
N THR A 48 8.03 -5.29 13.43
CA THR A 48 7.34 -6.47 12.88
C THR A 48 8.31 -7.51 12.30
N SER A 49 9.63 -7.24 12.33
CA SER A 49 10.62 -8.20 11.86
C SER A 49 10.52 -9.50 12.65
N ALA A 50 10.67 -10.64 11.95
CA ALA A 50 10.56 -11.98 12.51
C ALA A 50 9.19 -12.39 13.10
N LEU A 51 8.11 -11.64 12.80
CA LEU A 51 6.74 -12.02 13.11
C LEU A 51 6.01 -12.53 11.86
N ASP A 52 5.04 -13.42 12.04
CA ASP A 52 4.12 -13.81 10.97
C ASP A 52 3.16 -12.66 10.60
N LEU A 53 2.52 -12.76 9.44
CA LEU A 53 1.65 -11.70 8.90
C LEU A 53 0.51 -11.30 9.86
N GLU A 54 -0.10 -12.25 10.54
CA GLU A 54 -1.23 -12.00 11.45
C GLU A 54 -0.76 -11.31 12.73
N THR A 55 0.34 -11.79 13.30
CA THR A 55 0.95 -11.15 14.47
C THR A 55 1.45 -9.74 14.15
N SER A 56 2.08 -9.53 12.99
CA SER A 56 2.53 -8.20 12.55
C SER A 56 1.38 -7.20 12.46
N ALA A 57 0.27 -7.58 11.82
CA ALA A 57 -0.93 -6.73 11.75
C ALA A 57 -1.45 -6.35 13.14
N THR A 58 -1.41 -7.31 14.08
CA THR A 58 -1.83 -7.07 15.46
C THR A 58 -0.91 -6.09 16.20
N ILE A 59 0.41 -6.16 15.97
CA ILE A 59 1.38 -5.22 16.55
C ILE A 59 1.21 -3.81 15.98
N LEU A 60 1.00 -3.67 14.67
CA LEU A 60 0.76 -2.36 14.04
C LEU A 60 -0.56 -1.74 14.54
N ALA A 61 -1.61 -2.55 14.69
CA ALA A 61 -2.87 -2.08 15.28
C ALA A 61 -2.66 -1.55 16.72
N LEU A 62 -1.85 -2.23 17.52
CA LEU A 62 -1.49 -1.79 18.87
C LEU A 62 -0.72 -0.45 18.85
N LEU A 63 0.26 -0.30 17.95
CA LEU A 63 1.01 0.96 17.82
C LEU A 63 0.09 2.11 17.42
N ARG A 64 -0.85 1.88 16.49
CA ARG A 64 -1.85 2.87 16.09
C ARG A 64 -2.76 3.25 17.25
N GLN A 65 -3.21 2.28 18.04
CA GLN A 65 -4.00 2.52 19.24
C GLN A 65 -3.22 3.36 20.27
N ILE A 66 -1.94 3.05 20.50
CA ILE A 66 -1.07 3.80 21.41
C ILE A 66 -0.91 5.25 20.96
N ASN A 67 -0.63 5.49 19.68
CA ASN A 67 -0.56 6.84 19.12
C ASN A 67 -1.87 7.61 19.33
N ALA A 68 -3.01 6.99 19.01
CA ALA A 68 -4.33 7.64 19.15
C ALA A 68 -4.73 7.91 20.61
N GLN A 69 -4.41 7.01 21.54
CA GLN A 69 -4.82 7.13 22.96
C GLN A 69 -3.87 8.02 23.77
N LEU A 70 -2.57 7.95 23.50
CA LEU A 70 -1.55 8.63 24.31
C LEU A 70 -0.99 9.89 23.62
N GLY A 71 -1.28 10.12 22.35
CA GLY A 71 -0.75 11.26 21.59
C GLY A 71 0.75 11.18 21.31
N ILE A 72 1.36 10.00 21.43
CA ILE A 72 2.80 9.78 21.27
C ILE A 72 3.18 9.85 19.78
N THR A 73 4.25 10.56 19.46
CA THR A 73 4.82 10.55 18.10
C THR A 73 5.56 9.23 17.86
N ILE A 74 5.23 8.51 16.79
CA ILE A 74 5.91 7.24 16.45
C ILE A 74 6.81 7.48 15.23
N VAL A 75 8.09 7.14 15.35
CA VAL A 75 9.04 7.09 14.23
C VAL A 75 9.37 5.63 13.97
N LEU A 76 9.06 5.18 12.75
CA LEU A 76 9.17 3.79 12.33
C LEU A 76 10.24 3.63 11.25
N ILE A 77 11.16 2.69 11.45
CA ILE A 77 12.12 2.24 10.45
C ILE A 77 11.68 0.87 9.95
N THR A 78 11.51 0.73 8.64
CA THR A 78 11.13 -0.53 8.02
C THR A 78 11.47 -0.52 6.53
N HIS A 79 11.70 -1.70 5.98
CA HIS A 79 11.79 -1.94 4.54
C HIS A 79 10.45 -2.46 3.95
N GLU A 80 9.44 -2.71 4.78
CA GLU A 80 8.17 -3.29 4.37
C GLU A 80 7.15 -2.21 3.96
N MET A 81 6.87 -2.11 2.66
CA MET A 81 5.95 -1.09 2.13
C MET A 81 4.52 -1.21 2.68
N ASN A 82 4.05 -2.43 2.98
CA ASN A 82 2.72 -2.64 3.55
C ASN A 82 2.61 -2.10 4.97
N VAL A 83 3.70 -2.15 5.75
CA VAL A 83 3.75 -1.58 7.09
C VAL A 83 3.60 -0.06 6.99
N ILE A 84 4.39 0.59 6.13
CA ILE A 84 4.36 2.05 5.89
C ILE A 84 2.94 2.50 5.54
N LYS A 85 2.29 1.84 4.56
CA LYS A 85 0.92 2.17 4.14
C LYS A 85 -0.13 2.03 5.25
N SER A 86 0.09 1.17 6.24
CA SER A 86 -0.92 0.82 7.25
C SER A 86 -1.01 1.78 8.43
N ILE A 87 0.11 2.40 8.81
CA ILE A 87 0.24 3.12 10.09
C ILE A 87 0.93 4.48 9.96
N CYS A 88 1.76 4.70 8.95
CA CYS A 88 2.50 5.95 8.84
C CYS A 88 1.66 7.03 8.15
N ASP A 89 1.71 8.25 8.67
CA ASP A 89 1.14 9.43 8.01
C ASP A 89 2.11 9.98 6.95
N ARG A 90 3.40 10.00 7.29
CA ARG A 90 4.50 10.52 6.45
C ARG A 90 5.62 9.50 6.33
N VAL A 91 6.38 9.58 5.23
CA VAL A 91 7.54 8.72 4.96
C VAL A 91 8.74 9.56 4.52
N ALA A 92 9.93 9.12 4.92
CA ALA A 92 11.20 9.58 4.38
C ALA A 92 11.95 8.37 3.79
N VAL A 93 12.31 8.46 2.52
CA VAL A 93 13.05 7.43 1.80
C VAL A 93 14.52 7.75 1.88
N MET A 94 15.32 6.77 2.31
CA MET A 94 16.77 6.94 2.46
C MET A 94 17.53 6.05 1.47
N SER A 95 18.59 6.61 0.88
CA SER A 95 19.55 5.87 0.05
C SER A 95 20.94 6.47 0.21
N GLY A 96 21.97 5.62 0.30
CA GLY A 96 23.36 6.07 0.49
C GLY A 96 23.56 6.95 1.73
N GLY A 97 22.81 6.71 2.80
CA GLY A 97 22.88 7.49 4.06
C GLY A 97 22.23 8.88 3.99
N LYS A 98 21.45 9.19 2.94
CA LYS A 98 20.76 10.47 2.77
C LYS A 98 19.27 10.26 2.58
N VAL A 99 18.45 11.19 3.08
CA VAL A 99 17.04 11.27 2.70
C VAL A 99 16.98 11.76 1.25
N VAL A 100 16.46 10.93 0.36
CA VAL A 100 16.36 11.23 -1.07
C VAL A 100 14.96 11.72 -1.46
N GLU A 101 13.95 11.40 -0.66
CA GLU A 101 12.57 11.84 -0.86
C GLU A 101 11.81 11.79 0.46
N SER A 102 10.85 12.70 0.68
CA SER A 102 10.00 12.68 1.87
C SER A 102 8.68 13.39 1.61
N GLY A 103 7.60 12.90 2.21
CA GLY A 103 6.27 13.48 2.05
C GLY A 103 5.20 12.70 2.80
N GLU A 104 3.94 13.02 2.51
CA GLU A 104 2.80 12.18 2.88
C GLU A 104 2.95 10.81 2.23
N VAL A 105 2.58 9.73 2.94
CA VAL A 105 2.75 8.37 2.42
C VAL A 105 2.04 8.21 1.08
N PHE A 106 0.81 8.70 0.96
CA PHE A 106 0.08 8.61 -0.30
C PHE A 106 0.82 9.26 -1.46
N ASP A 107 1.34 10.48 -1.28
CA ASP A 107 1.96 11.24 -2.37
C ASP A 107 3.28 10.58 -2.84
N VAL A 108 4.08 10.07 -1.89
CA VAL A 108 5.33 9.35 -2.19
C VAL A 108 5.07 8.04 -2.93
N PHE A 109 3.96 7.34 -2.63
CA PHE A 109 3.59 6.11 -3.32
C PHE A 109 2.89 6.37 -4.67
N ALA A 110 2.09 7.43 -4.77
CA ALA A 110 1.32 7.77 -5.96
C ALA A 110 2.18 8.48 -7.01
N HIS A 111 3.10 9.35 -6.59
CA HIS A 111 3.91 10.20 -7.46
C HIS A 111 5.39 10.24 -7.02
N PRO A 112 6.07 9.08 -6.97
CA PRO A 112 7.48 9.02 -6.57
C PRO A 112 8.38 9.82 -7.51
N GLN A 113 9.13 10.78 -6.97
CA GLN A 113 9.98 11.70 -7.75
C GLN A 113 11.40 11.17 -7.93
N HIS A 114 11.97 10.54 -6.90
CA HIS A 114 13.35 10.05 -6.96
C HIS A 114 13.41 8.66 -7.58
N ALA A 115 14.42 8.40 -8.43
CA ALA A 115 14.56 7.12 -9.14
C ALA A 115 14.58 5.90 -8.22
N PHE A 116 15.24 6.01 -7.06
CA PHE A 116 15.25 4.94 -6.05
C PHE A 116 13.86 4.69 -5.44
N THR A 117 13.08 5.74 -5.18
CA THR A 117 11.71 5.62 -4.69
C THR A 117 10.82 4.98 -5.75
N GLN A 118 10.96 5.38 -7.01
CA GLN A 118 10.25 4.77 -8.15
C GLN A 118 10.52 3.26 -8.21
N GLN A 119 11.77 2.84 -8.03
CA GLN A 119 12.13 1.43 -7.96
C GLN A 119 11.40 0.71 -6.80
N LEU A 120 11.48 1.23 -5.58
CA LEU A 120 10.81 0.66 -4.40
C LEU A 120 9.29 0.53 -4.60
N VAL A 121 8.64 1.60 -5.05
CA VAL A 121 7.19 1.62 -5.28
C VAL A 121 6.79 0.68 -6.42
N SER A 122 7.59 0.62 -7.50
CA SER A 122 7.30 -0.27 -8.64
C SER A 122 7.21 -1.73 -8.23
N HIS A 123 8.04 -2.20 -7.29
CA HIS A 123 7.96 -3.57 -6.78
C HIS A 123 6.64 -3.88 -6.08
N THR A 124 6.00 -2.87 -5.49
CA THR A 124 4.69 -3.02 -4.82
C THR A 124 3.54 -2.97 -5.81
N LEU A 125 3.69 -2.20 -6.90
CA LEU A 125 2.66 -2.00 -7.93
C LEU A 125 2.85 -2.91 -9.17
N ASN A 126 3.87 -3.76 -9.19
CA ASN A 126 4.15 -4.62 -10.34
C ASN A 126 3.13 -5.77 -10.43
N LEU A 127 2.28 -5.68 -11.45
CA LEU A 127 1.40 -6.76 -11.88
C LEU A 127 2.01 -7.47 -13.07
N THR A 128 2.36 -8.74 -12.91
CA THR A 128 2.86 -9.58 -14.01
C THR A 128 1.73 -10.39 -14.61
N LEU A 129 1.44 -10.19 -15.90
CA LEU A 129 0.58 -11.10 -16.66
C LEU A 129 1.36 -12.35 -17.11
N PRO A 130 0.75 -13.55 -17.10
CA PRO A 130 1.32 -14.75 -17.72
C PRO A 130 1.72 -14.52 -19.19
N GLU A 131 2.84 -15.11 -19.63
CA GLU A 131 3.36 -14.94 -21.01
C GLU A 131 2.34 -15.32 -22.08
N ARG A 132 1.60 -16.42 -21.89
CA ARG A 132 0.53 -16.88 -22.80
C ARG A 132 -0.48 -15.78 -23.14
N LEU A 133 -0.78 -14.91 -22.18
CA LEU A 133 -1.71 -13.80 -22.37
C LEU A 133 -1.02 -12.69 -23.16
N ARG A 134 0.21 -12.33 -22.82
CA ARG A 134 0.95 -11.27 -23.53
C ARG A 134 1.11 -11.56 -25.03
N GLU A 135 1.31 -12.81 -25.41
CA GLU A 135 1.54 -13.20 -26.80
C GLU A 135 0.26 -13.29 -27.65
N HIS A 136 -0.83 -13.80 -27.08
CA HIS A 136 -2.03 -14.20 -27.84
C HIS A 136 -3.29 -13.34 -27.56
N LEU A 137 -3.19 -12.28 -26.74
CA LEU A 137 -4.33 -11.40 -26.47
C LEU A 137 -4.66 -10.53 -27.70
N PRO A 138 -5.90 -10.62 -28.26
CA PRO A 138 -6.35 -9.70 -29.31
C PRO A 138 -6.67 -8.31 -28.75
N GLY A 139 -6.59 -7.27 -29.58
CA GLY A 139 -6.91 -5.90 -29.17
C GLY A 139 -5.81 -5.22 -28.36
N GLN A 140 -6.18 -4.19 -27.61
CA GLN A 140 -5.22 -3.29 -26.96
C GLN A 140 -5.09 -3.58 -25.47
N LEU A 141 -3.87 -3.77 -25.00
CA LEU A 141 -3.56 -4.03 -23.59
C LEU A 141 -3.10 -2.73 -22.92
N LEU A 142 -3.82 -2.36 -21.86
CA LEU A 142 -3.61 -1.17 -21.07
C LEU A 142 -3.22 -1.53 -19.64
N LYS A 143 -2.31 -0.74 -19.10
CA LYS A 143 -2.04 -0.65 -17.68
C LYS A 143 -2.50 0.72 -17.21
N ILE A 144 -3.48 0.72 -16.31
CA ILE A 144 -4.15 1.92 -15.83
C ILE A 144 -3.82 2.09 -14.36
N LEU A 145 -3.25 3.23 -14.00
CA LEU A 145 -3.00 3.65 -12.62
C LEU A 145 -4.15 4.56 -12.18
N PHE A 146 -4.82 4.15 -11.11
CA PHE A 146 -5.85 4.91 -10.43
C PHE A 146 -5.27 5.52 -9.16
N ILE A 147 -5.48 6.82 -9.00
CA ILE A 147 -4.99 7.61 -7.87
C ILE A 147 -6.15 8.45 -7.33
N GLY A 148 -6.41 8.34 -6.04
CA GLY A 148 -7.47 9.06 -5.33
C GLY A 148 -8.84 8.80 -5.96
N ASP A 149 -9.61 9.86 -6.10
CA ASP A 149 -11.01 9.85 -6.55
C ASP A 149 -11.21 9.20 -7.93
N SER A 150 -10.16 9.14 -8.78
CA SER A 150 -10.26 8.45 -10.08
C SER A 150 -10.60 6.96 -9.94
N ALA A 151 -10.22 6.33 -8.83
CA ALA A 151 -10.56 4.92 -8.55
C ALA A 151 -12.05 4.70 -8.25
N GLU A 152 -12.76 5.76 -7.86
CA GLU A 152 -14.18 5.70 -7.50
C GLU A 152 -15.11 5.98 -8.69
N GLN A 153 -14.53 6.45 -9.81
CA GLN A 153 -15.29 6.75 -11.02
C GLN A 153 -15.50 5.50 -11.89
N PRO A 154 -16.67 5.34 -12.53
CA PRO A 154 -17.00 4.19 -13.37
C PRO A 154 -16.37 4.26 -14.78
N VAL A 155 -15.11 4.71 -14.89
CA VAL A 155 -14.43 5.05 -16.16
C VAL A 155 -14.53 3.90 -17.17
N LEU A 156 -14.27 2.66 -16.75
CA LEU A 156 -14.28 1.50 -17.63
C LEU A 156 -15.69 1.16 -18.14
N SER A 157 -16.70 1.27 -17.29
CA SER A 157 -18.09 1.00 -17.66
C SER A 157 -18.63 2.05 -18.61
N GLU A 158 -18.33 3.33 -18.37
CA GLU A 158 -18.70 4.43 -19.26
C GLU A 158 -18.06 4.25 -20.64
N VAL A 159 -16.78 3.89 -20.68
CA VAL A 159 -16.06 3.66 -21.94
C VAL A 159 -16.67 2.49 -22.73
N ALA A 160 -17.04 1.40 -22.06
CA ALA A 160 -17.69 0.26 -22.70
C ALA A 160 -19.01 0.67 -23.38
N ILE A 161 -19.82 1.48 -22.70
CA ILE A 161 -21.13 1.94 -23.20
C ILE A 161 -20.95 2.98 -24.31
N GLN A 162 -20.14 4.01 -24.07
CA GLN A 162 -20.02 5.17 -24.96
C GLN A 162 -19.34 4.83 -26.29
N PHE A 163 -18.32 3.97 -26.27
CA PHE A 163 -17.53 3.63 -27.45
C PHE A 163 -17.90 2.25 -28.02
N GLY A 164 -18.78 1.49 -27.37
CA GLY A 164 -19.16 0.15 -27.81
C GLY A 164 -17.99 -0.84 -27.80
N VAL A 165 -17.06 -0.68 -26.86
CA VAL A 165 -15.87 -1.55 -26.73
C VAL A 165 -16.10 -2.58 -25.63
N ALA A 166 -15.60 -3.79 -25.83
CA ALA A 166 -15.56 -4.79 -24.77
C ALA A 166 -14.32 -4.56 -23.90
N VAL A 167 -14.55 -4.43 -22.59
CA VAL A 167 -13.52 -4.22 -21.57
C VAL A 167 -13.36 -5.51 -20.78
N ASN A 168 -12.12 -6.00 -20.67
CA ASN A 168 -11.79 -7.18 -19.90
C ASN A 168 -10.68 -6.85 -18.89
N ILE A 169 -10.93 -7.06 -17.60
CA ILE A 169 -9.95 -6.84 -16.54
C ILE A 169 -9.17 -8.14 -16.34
N LEU A 170 -7.91 -8.16 -16.78
CA LEU A 170 -7.07 -9.35 -16.75
C LEU A 170 -6.39 -9.55 -15.40
N HIS A 171 -6.02 -8.44 -14.76
CA HIS A 171 -5.43 -8.44 -13.43
C HIS A 171 -5.58 -7.06 -12.82
N GLY A 172 -5.53 -6.95 -11.50
CA GLY A 172 -5.71 -5.67 -10.85
C GLY A 172 -5.60 -5.75 -9.34
N LYS A 173 -5.23 -4.62 -8.74
CA LYS A 173 -5.26 -4.42 -7.30
C LYS A 173 -5.59 -2.95 -7.03
N ILE A 174 -6.52 -2.70 -6.13
CA ILE A 174 -6.79 -1.37 -5.57
C ILE A 174 -6.57 -1.49 -4.07
N GLU A 175 -5.72 -0.63 -3.54
CA GLU A 175 -5.43 -0.50 -2.12
C GLU A 175 -5.78 0.91 -1.65
N TYR A 176 -5.90 1.07 -0.34
CA TYR A 176 -6.15 2.36 0.29
C TYR A 176 -4.99 2.72 1.20
N ILE A 177 -4.53 3.96 1.09
CA ILE A 177 -3.57 4.57 2.02
C ILE A 177 -4.34 5.69 2.72
N GLY A 178 -4.72 5.46 3.97
CA GLY A 178 -5.79 6.23 4.61
C GLY A 178 -7.09 6.07 3.84
N GLU A 179 -7.74 7.18 3.50
CA GLU A 179 -8.99 7.22 2.73
C GLU A 179 -8.78 7.32 1.21
N ARG A 180 -7.52 7.40 0.74
CA ARG A 180 -7.22 7.63 -0.67
C ARG A 180 -6.84 6.32 -1.36
N ALA A 181 -7.52 6.02 -2.46
CA ALA A 181 -7.26 4.84 -3.27
C ALA A 181 -5.99 4.97 -4.11
N LEU A 182 -5.20 3.90 -4.19
CA LEU A 182 -4.10 3.75 -5.11
C LEU A 182 -4.18 2.34 -5.70
N GLY A 183 -4.29 2.25 -7.02
CA GLY A 183 -4.51 0.96 -7.66
C GLY A 183 -4.00 0.90 -9.07
N ILE A 184 -3.77 -0.32 -9.53
CA ILE A 184 -3.33 -0.63 -10.88
C ILE A 184 -4.24 -1.69 -11.45
N LEU A 185 -4.76 -1.47 -12.66
CA LEU A 185 -5.53 -2.44 -13.43
C LEU A 185 -4.83 -2.73 -14.77
N MET A 186 -4.80 -4.00 -15.11
CA MET A 186 -4.38 -4.52 -16.41
C MET A 186 -5.64 -4.85 -17.19
N VAL A 187 -5.93 -4.05 -18.22
CA VAL A 187 -7.21 -4.06 -18.94
C VAL A 187 -6.96 -4.32 -20.42
N GLN A 188 -7.75 -5.20 -21.01
CA GLN A 188 -7.81 -5.43 -22.44
C GLN A 188 -9.05 -4.74 -23.01
N LEU A 189 -8.86 -4.00 -24.10
CA LEU A 189 -9.93 -3.42 -24.89
C LEU A 189 -10.01 -4.10 -26.25
N THR A 190 -11.22 -4.47 -26.65
CA THR A 190 -11.50 -5.05 -27.97
C THR A 190 -12.73 -4.40 -28.58
N ALA A 191 -12.71 -4.19 -29.89
CA ALA A 191 -13.85 -3.69 -30.65
C ALA A 191 -13.92 -4.43 -32.00
N PRO A 192 -14.50 -5.65 -32.03
CA PRO A 192 -14.46 -6.52 -33.22
C PRO A 192 -15.04 -5.86 -34.48
N HIS A 193 -16.01 -4.96 -34.30
CA HIS A 193 -16.75 -4.31 -35.39
C HIS A 193 -16.33 -2.86 -35.63
N ASN A 194 -15.44 -2.28 -34.81
CA ASN A 194 -14.97 -0.90 -34.97
C ASN A 194 -13.59 -0.68 -34.32
N PRO A 195 -12.48 -1.01 -35.00
CA PRO A 195 -11.13 -0.85 -34.45
C PRO A 195 -10.79 0.60 -34.06
N THR A 196 -11.37 1.60 -34.73
CA THR A 196 -11.13 3.02 -34.40
C THR A 196 -11.73 3.44 -33.06
N ALA A 197 -12.75 2.72 -32.57
CA ALA A 197 -13.35 2.98 -31.27
C ALA A 197 -12.38 2.67 -30.11
N VAL A 198 -11.44 1.73 -30.29
CA VAL A 198 -10.45 1.40 -29.25
C VAL A 198 -9.54 2.59 -28.99
N ALA A 199 -9.03 3.25 -30.03
CA ALA A 199 -8.17 4.41 -29.87
C ALA A 199 -8.88 5.57 -29.15
N ALA A 200 -10.15 5.83 -29.50
CA ALA A 200 -10.96 6.85 -28.83
C ALA A 200 -11.25 6.50 -27.37
N ALA A 201 -11.53 5.22 -27.08
CA ALA A 201 -11.72 4.72 -25.73
C ALA A 201 -10.45 4.90 -24.87
N VAL A 202 -9.27 4.58 -25.40
CA VAL A 202 -7.99 4.76 -24.70
C VAL A 202 -7.75 6.22 -24.34
N GLU A 203 -8.01 7.14 -25.26
CA GLU A 203 -7.85 8.57 -25.02
C GLU A 203 -8.83 9.08 -23.95
N HIS A 204 -10.08 8.59 -23.95
CA HIS A 204 -11.03 8.90 -22.88
C HIS A 204 -10.56 8.42 -21.50
N ILE A 205 -10.00 7.21 -21.43
CA ILE A 205 -9.42 6.67 -20.18
C ILE A 205 -8.24 7.55 -19.73
N ARG A 206 -7.36 7.98 -20.65
CA ARG A 206 -6.21 8.86 -20.34
C ARG A 206 -6.63 10.16 -19.69
N GLN A 207 -7.75 10.73 -20.10
CA GLN A 207 -8.25 12.01 -19.57
C GLN A 207 -8.90 11.89 -18.18
N ARG A 208 -9.30 10.67 -17.79
CA ARG A 208 -10.09 10.39 -16.58
C ARG A 208 -9.32 9.63 -15.50
N THR A 209 -8.13 9.14 -15.81
CA THR A 209 -7.29 8.35 -14.91
C THR A 209 -5.93 9.01 -14.76
N ALA A 210 -5.21 8.67 -13.68
CA ALA A 210 -3.97 9.36 -13.37
C ALA A 210 -2.85 9.04 -14.36
N GLN A 211 -2.70 7.78 -14.73
CA GLN A 211 -1.75 7.36 -15.77
C GLN A 211 -2.29 6.16 -16.55
N VAL A 212 -2.06 6.16 -17.86
CA VAL A 212 -2.34 5.01 -18.73
C VAL A 212 -1.10 4.69 -19.54
N GLU A 213 -0.65 3.46 -19.45
CA GLU A 213 0.43 2.90 -20.25
C GLU A 213 -0.17 1.89 -21.24
N VAL A 214 0.08 2.09 -22.54
CA VAL A 214 -0.30 1.12 -23.56
C VAL A 214 0.85 0.13 -23.68
N ILE A 215 0.63 -1.10 -23.23
CA ILE A 215 1.66 -2.14 -23.25
C ILE A 215 1.75 -2.79 -24.63
N ARG A 216 0.61 -2.89 -25.34
CA ARG A 216 0.54 -3.46 -26.68
C ARG A 216 -0.61 -2.84 -27.46
N GLY A 217 -0.36 -2.45 -28.71
CA GLY A 217 -1.33 -2.05 -29.72
C GLY A 217 -1.14 -2.86 -30.99
#